data_AF-A0A0D9PI05-F1
#
_entry.id   AF-A0A0D9PI05-F1
#
_cell.length_a   1.000
_cell.length_b   1.000
_cell.length_c   1.000
_cell.angle_alpha   90.00
_cell.angle_beta   90.00
_cell.angle_gamma   90.00
#
_symmetry.space_group_name_H-M   'P 1'
#
loop_
_entity.id
_entity.type
_entity.pdbx_description
1 polymer ?
#
loop_
_entity_poly.entity_id
_entity_poly.type
_entity_poly.pdbx_seq_one_letter_code
_entity_poly.pdbx_strand_id
1 'polypeptide(L)'
;MDGTRTSSVQASFVEDLQTKMRLDRTDGVAPPPYEFEVLDAVLNAVVIELGNELESVRTPVISLVAELEENIDRQKLRMLLKLSKQASAFEHKAKLVRTVLDDILESNDSLSALYLTDNAQNVHGPEDLSEVESMLESYYAICDEIAQDAQSLTSMIKNTDDIVQTILDTNRNSLMLLHLKFISCTLALGTGTFVASFYGMNIQNVLTEADLGFVVVSAGSVTCIAGAGWFGLRIVGNLKRVTMKRNKGFLG
;
A
#
# COMPACT_ATOMS: atom_id res chain seq x y z
N MET A 1 -22.70 7.30 -16.00
CA MET A 1 -23.11 8.46 -15.16
C MET A 1 -21.96 9.48 -15.02
N ASP A 2 -21.05 9.60 -16.00
CA ASP A 2 -19.90 10.53 -15.93
C ASP A 2 -20.16 11.92 -16.55
N GLY A 3 -21.21 12.09 -17.35
CA GLY A 3 -21.43 13.32 -18.12
C GLY A 3 -21.78 14.57 -17.30
N THR A 4 -22.28 14.41 -16.08
CA THR A 4 -22.68 15.56 -15.23
C THR A 4 -21.49 16.20 -14.51
N ARG A 5 -20.49 15.42 -14.11
CA ARG A 5 -19.28 15.95 -13.45
C ARG A 5 -18.37 16.69 -14.42
N THR A 6 -18.20 16.16 -15.63
CA THR A 6 -17.45 16.86 -16.68
C THR A 6 -18.14 18.16 -17.07
N SER A 7 -19.48 18.17 -17.15
CA SER A 7 -20.22 19.40 -17.48
C SER A 7 -20.10 20.49 -16.41
N SER A 8 -20.02 20.14 -15.11
CA SER A 8 -19.87 21.14 -14.05
C SER A 8 -18.46 21.70 -13.98
N VAL A 9 -17.43 20.87 -14.19
CA VAL A 9 -16.03 21.32 -14.23
C VAL A 9 -15.78 22.19 -15.46
N GLN A 10 -16.37 21.84 -16.61
CA GLN A 10 -16.32 22.66 -17.81
C GLN A 10 -17.04 24.00 -17.64
N ALA A 11 -18.20 24.02 -16.97
CA ALA A 11 -18.94 25.25 -16.72
C ALA A 11 -18.17 26.20 -15.77
N SER A 12 -17.60 25.68 -14.68
CA SER A 12 -16.78 26.49 -13.76
C SER A 12 -15.52 26.99 -14.44
N PHE A 13 -14.89 26.17 -15.29
CA PHE A 13 -13.74 26.58 -16.09
C PHE A 13 -14.06 27.75 -17.02
N VAL A 14 -15.17 27.67 -17.76
CA VAL A 14 -15.59 28.74 -18.68
C VAL A 14 -15.92 30.03 -17.93
N GLU A 15 -16.50 29.94 -16.73
CA GLU A 15 -16.78 31.08 -15.87
C GLU A 15 -15.49 31.75 -15.33
N ASP A 16 -14.53 30.95 -14.88
CA ASP A 16 -13.21 31.42 -14.45
C ASP A 16 -12.44 32.07 -15.60
N LEU A 17 -12.50 31.48 -16.80
CA LEU A 17 -11.85 32.00 -18.01
C LEU A 17 -12.46 33.34 -18.45
N GLN A 18 -13.80 33.45 -18.43
CA GLN A 18 -14.49 34.71 -18.71
C GLN A 18 -14.19 35.80 -17.68
N THR A 19 -13.94 35.40 -16.42
CA THR A 19 -13.62 36.33 -15.34
C THR A 19 -12.17 36.82 -15.45
N LYS A 20 -11.20 35.92 -15.70
CA LYS A 20 -9.80 36.27 -15.95
C LYS A 20 -9.65 37.19 -17.17
N MET A 21 -10.27 36.85 -18.32
CA MET A 21 -10.24 37.69 -19.54
C MET A 21 -10.92 39.05 -19.40
N ARG A 22 -11.73 39.27 -18.35
CA ARG A 22 -12.39 40.55 -18.09
C ARG A 22 -11.62 41.47 -17.15
N LEU A 23 -10.80 40.92 -16.26
CA LEU A 23 -10.12 41.68 -15.21
C LEU A 23 -8.78 42.29 -15.69
N ASP A 24 -8.08 41.66 -16.63
CA ASP A 24 -6.73 42.08 -17.05
C ASP A 24 -6.68 43.27 -18.03
N ARG A 25 -7.83 43.87 -18.38
CA ARG A 25 -7.90 45.03 -19.29
C ARG A 25 -7.67 46.38 -18.62
N THR A 26 -7.25 46.43 -17.35
CA THR A 26 -7.21 47.68 -16.55
C THR A 26 -5.83 48.25 -16.28
N ASP A 27 -4.75 47.49 -16.47
CA ASP A 27 -3.38 47.98 -16.31
C ASP A 27 -2.68 48.13 -17.67
N GLY A 28 -1.99 49.26 -17.90
CA GLY A 28 -1.40 49.67 -19.18
C GLY A 28 -0.23 48.81 -19.71
N VAL A 29 -0.19 47.53 -19.37
CA VAL A 29 0.71 46.51 -19.93
C VAL A 29 0.00 45.91 -21.15
N ALA A 30 0.73 45.71 -22.25
CA ALA A 30 0.16 45.04 -23.42
C ALA A 30 -0.32 43.64 -22.99
N PRO A 31 -1.60 43.27 -23.24
CA PRO A 31 -2.12 41.99 -22.81
C PRO A 31 -1.31 40.87 -23.45
N PRO A 32 -1.03 39.77 -22.72
CA PRO A 32 -0.37 38.61 -23.29
C PRO A 32 -1.19 38.06 -24.48
N PRO A 33 -0.54 37.36 -25.42
CA PRO A 33 -1.22 36.69 -26.53
C PRO A 33 -2.38 35.82 -26.03
N TYR A 34 -3.50 35.85 -26.75
CA TYR A 34 -4.73 35.15 -26.37
C TYR A 34 -4.50 33.64 -26.17
N GLU A 35 -3.62 33.05 -26.98
CA GLU A 35 -3.19 31.65 -26.87
C GLU A 35 -2.57 31.30 -25.52
N PHE A 36 -1.78 32.20 -24.92
CA PHE A 36 -1.14 31.97 -23.63
C PHE A 36 -2.10 32.18 -22.47
N GLU A 37 -3.03 33.12 -22.57
CA GLU A 37 -4.08 33.31 -21.57
C GLU A 37 -5.02 32.09 -21.48
N VAL A 38 -5.37 31.52 -22.65
CA VAL A 38 -6.16 30.28 -22.69
C VAL A 38 -5.35 29.09 -22.18
N LEU A 39 -4.08 28.97 -22.55
CA LEU A 39 -3.20 27.89 -22.10
C LEU A 39 -2.99 27.93 -20.58
N ASP A 40 -2.71 29.11 -20.01
CA ASP A 40 -2.62 29.34 -18.57
C ASP A 40 -3.89 28.91 -17.85
N ALA A 41 -5.06 29.33 -18.35
CA ALA A 41 -6.34 28.94 -17.76
C ALA A 41 -6.52 27.42 -17.77
N VAL A 42 -6.26 26.75 -18.90
CA VAL A 42 -6.41 25.30 -19.05
C VAL A 42 -5.46 24.56 -18.10
N LEU A 43 -4.18 24.93 -18.10
CA LEU A 43 -3.17 24.29 -17.24
C LEU A 43 -3.48 24.49 -15.76
N ASN A 44 -3.89 25.69 -15.37
CA ASN A 44 -4.33 25.97 -14.00
C ASN A 44 -5.53 25.09 -13.59
N ALA A 45 -6.52 24.93 -14.47
CA ALA A 45 -7.66 24.07 -14.20
C ALA A 45 -7.25 22.60 -14.03
N VAL A 46 -6.31 22.11 -14.87
CA VAL A 46 -5.76 20.76 -14.77
C VAL A 46 -5.00 20.57 -13.46
N VAL A 47 -4.17 21.52 -13.06
CA VAL A 47 -3.43 21.47 -11.77
C VAL A 47 -4.38 21.45 -10.58
N ILE A 48 -5.43 22.28 -10.59
CA ILE A 48 -6.46 22.29 -9.54
C ILE A 48 -7.18 20.93 -9.48
N GLU A 49 -7.53 20.36 -10.63
CA GLU A 49 -8.16 19.03 -10.68
C GLU A 49 -7.22 17.95 -10.13
N LEU A 50 -5.96 17.93 -10.54
CA LEU A 50 -4.95 16.99 -10.05
C LEU A 50 -4.74 17.12 -8.55
N GLY A 51 -4.66 18.34 -8.01
CA GLY A 51 -4.52 18.58 -6.57
C GLY A 51 -5.74 18.08 -5.78
N ASN A 52 -6.95 18.34 -6.27
CA ASN A 52 -8.19 17.85 -5.65
C ASN A 52 -8.27 16.30 -5.68
N GLU A 53 -7.88 15.68 -6.79
CA GLU A 53 -7.86 14.23 -6.92
C GLU A 53 -6.81 13.60 -5.98
N LEU A 54 -5.62 14.20 -5.85
CA LEU A 54 -4.59 13.78 -4.89
C LEU A 54 -5.14 13.78 -3.46
N GLU A 55 -5.74 14.88 -3.00
CA GLU A 55 -6.28 14.98 -1.64
C GLU A 55 -7.43 13.99 -1.39
N SER A 56 -8.24 13.71 -2.42
CA SER A 56 -9.32 12.72 -2.35
C SER A 56 -8.83 11.29 -2.08
N VAL A 57 -7.60 10.97 -2.48
CA VAL A 57 -6.96 9.67 -2.24
C VAL A 57 -6.07 9.71 -0.99
N ARG A 58 -5.37 10.81 -0.75
CA ARG A 58 -4.43 10.99 0.36
C ARG A 58 -5.09 10.85 1.72
N THR A 59 -6.18 11.60 1.96
CA THR A 59 -6.90 11.60 3.23
C THR A 59 -7.35 10.20 3.67
N PRO A 60 -8.08 9.42 2.84
CA PRO A 60 -8.52 8.09 3.23
C PRO A 60 -7.37 7.09 3.39
N VAL A 61 -6.29 7.22 2.62
CA VAL A 61 -5.12 6.34 2.77
C VAL A 61 -4.45 6.55 4.12
N ILE A 62 -4.17 7.80 4.52
CA ILE A 62 -3.52 8.08 5.80
C ILE A 62 -4.38 7.57 6.97
N SER A 63 -5.70 7.81 6.91
CA SER A 63 -6.64 7.31 7.92
C SER A 63 -6.65 5.78 7.99
N LEU A 64 -6.71 5.11 6.84
CA LEU A 64 -6.79 3.66 6.78
C LEU A 64 -5.49 2.99 7.25
N VAL A 65 -4.33 3.58 6.94
CA VAL A 65 -3.03 3.07 7.40
C VAL A 65 -2.98 3.11 8.93
N ALA A 66 -3.35 4.23 9.55
CA ALA A 66 -3.41 4.35 11.01
C ALA A 66 -4.39 3.32 11.63
N GLU A 67 -5.54 3.12 10.99
CA GLU A 67 -6.53 2.14 11.41
C GLU A 67 -6.05 0.68 11.29
N LEU A 68 -5.19 0.37 10.31
CA LEU A 68 -4.62 -0.96 10.09
C LEU A 68 -3.49 -1.29 11.07
N GLU A 69 -2.77 -0.28 11.54
CA GLU A 69 -1.77 -0.43 12.60
C GLU A 69 -2.42 -0.83 13.95
N GLU A 70 -3.60 -0.28 14.25
CA GLU A 70 -4.33 -0.62 15.48
C GLU A 70 -5.02 -1.99 15.38
N ASN A 71 -5.74 -2.26 14.29
CA ASN A 71 -6.31 -3.58 14.06
C ASN A 71 -6.35 -3.99 12.58
N ILE A 72 -6.00 -5.26 12.34
CA ILE A 72 -6.08 -5.85 11.01
C ILE A 72 -7.46 -6.49 10.86
N ASP A 73 -8.29 -5.89 10.00
CA ASP A 73 -9.61 -6.42 9.64
C ASP A 73 -9.74 -6.67 8.12
N ARG A 74 -10.51 -7.70 7.74
CA ARG A 74 -10.71 -8.09 6.34
C ARG A 74 -11.34 -6.96 5.50
N GLN A 75 -12.24 -6.16 6.06
CA GLN A 75 -12.84 -5.02 5.35
C GLN A 75 -11.81 -3.91 5.10
N LYS A 76 -10.97 -3.62 6.10
CA LYS A 76 -9.88 -2.63 5.96
C LYS A 76 -8.88 -3.04 4.88
N LEU A 77 -8.53 -4.33 4.79
CA LEU A 77 -7.66 -4.84 3.71
C LEU A 77 -8.28 -4.72 2.32
N ARG A 78 -9.59 -4.93 2.19
CA ARG A 78 -10.30 -4.69 0.92
C ARG A 78 -10.31 -3.20 0.56
N MET A 79 -10.45 -2.33 1.55
CA MET A 79 -10.39 -0.89 1.35
C MET A 79 -8.98 -0.45 0.95
N LEU A 80 -7.94 -1.04 1.55
CA LEU A 80 -6.53 -0.79 1.21
C LEU A 80 -6.26 -1.15 -0.25
N LEU A 81 -6.76 -2.29 -0.72
CA LEU A 81 -6.63 -2.70 -2.11
C LEU A 81 -7.36 -1.74 -3.07
N LYS A 82 -8.55 -1.27 -2.69
CA LYS A 82 -9.31 -0.29 -3.50
C LYS A 82 -8.55 1.02 -3.61
N LEU A 83 -8.05 1.54 -2.48
CA LEU A 83 -7.27 2.77 -2.44
C LEU A 83 -5.92 2.62 -3.17
N SER A 84 -5.26 1.47 -3.06
CA SER A 84 -4.05 1.14 -3.82
C SER A 84 -4.28 1.27 -5.33
N LYS A 85 -5.39 0.69 -5.83
CA LYS A 85 -5.74 0.80 -7.25
C LYS A 85 -6.04 2.24 -7.67
N GLN A 86 -6.73 3.01 -6.81
CA GLN A 86 -7.03 4.42 -7.09
C GLN A 86 -5.77 5.29 -7.08
N ALA A 87 -4.90 5.14 -6.07
CA ALA A 87 -3.63 5.83 -5.96
C ALA A 87 -2.71 5.54 -7.16
N SER A 88 -2.60 4.27 -7.56
CA SER A 88 -1.77 3.88 -8.71
C SER A 88 -2.32 4.42 -10.03
N ALA A 89 -3.64 4.47 -10.20
CA ALA A 89 -4.24 5.07 -11.38
C ALA A 89 -3.99 6.59 -11.44
N PHE A 90 -4.12 7.27 -10.30
CA PHE A 90 -3.84 8.69 -10.17
C PHE A 90 -2.35 9.01 -10.41
N GLU A 91 -1.43 8.25 -9.80
CA GLU A 91 0.01 8.39 -10.00
C GLU A 91 0.37 8.29 -11.50
N HIS A 92 -0.21 7.32 -12.21
CA HIS A 92 0.00 7.19 -13.65
C HIS A 92 -0.57 8.38 -14.43
N LYS A 93 -1.76 8.88 -14.07
CA LYS A 93 -2.37 10.07 -14.68
C LYS A 93 -1.48 11.30 -14.49
N ALA A 94 -1.02 11.56 -13.27
CA ALA A 94 -0.14 12.70 -12.96
C ALA A 94 1.21 12.61 -13.70
N LYS A 95 1.81 11.41 -13.76
CA LYS A 95 3.04 11.16 -14.53
C LYS A 95 2.87 11.44 -16.02
N LEU A 96 1.74 11.06 -16.62
CA LEU A 96 1.46 11.35 -18.02
C LEU A 96 1.37 12.85 -18.29
N VAL A 97 0.63 13.60 -17.46
CA VAL A 97 0.50 15.06 -17.62
C VAL A 97 1.88 15.72 -17.51
N ARG A 98 2.66 15.32 -16.51
CA ARG A 98 4.03 15.80 -16.33
C ARG A 98 4.92 15.49 -17.54
N THR A 99 4.88 14.26 -18.06
CA THR A 99 5.67 13.86 -19.23
C THR A 99 5.30 14.66 -20.48
N VAL A 100 4.02 14.95 -20.70
CA VAL A 100 3.61 15.79 -21.84
C VAL A 100 4.19 17.21 -21.72
N LEU A 101 4.22 17.79 -20.52
CA LEU A 101 4.84 19.09 -20.30
C LEU A 101 6.36 19.06 -20.53
N ASP A 102 7.02 18.00 -20.07
CA ASP A 102 8.45 17.74 -20.29
C ASP A 102 8.77 17.65 -21.80
N ASP A 103 8.02 16.82 -22.53
CA ASP A 103 8.20 16.61 -23.97
C ASP A 103 8.05 17.92 -24.78
N ILE A 104 7.15 18.81 -24.35
CA ILE A 104 6.96 20.13 -24.98
C ILE A 104 8.14 21.05 -24.67
N LEU A 105 8.60 21.07 -23.41
CA LEU A 105 9.73 21.89 -22.96
C LEU A 105 11.06 21.47 -23.60
N GLU A 106 11.26 20.18 -23.89
CA GLU A 106 12.49 19.68 -24.52
C GLU A 106 12.71 20.14 -25.96
N SER A 107 11.66 20.59 -26.66
CA SER A 107 11.68 20.88 -28.09
C SER A 107 11.30 22.32 -28.42
N ASN A 108 12.29 23.10 -28.86
CA ASN A 108 12.06 24.47 -29.36
C ASN A 108 11.06 24.52 -30.53
N ASP A 109 10.97 23.46 -31.35
CA ASP A 109 9.96 23.35 -32.41
C ASP A 109 8.55 23.22 -31.84
N SER A 110 8.40 22.50 -30.72
CA SER A 110 7.11 22.37 -30.02
C SER A 110 6.72 23.66 -29.31
N LEU A 111 7.67 24.35 -28.68
CA LEU A 111 7.45 25.65 -28.04
C LEU A 111 7.10 26.73 -29.06
N SER A 112 7.83 26.82 -30.18
CA SER A 112 7.53 27.79 -31.25
C SER A 112 6.18 27.52 -31.92
N ALA A 113 5.74 26.27 -32.01
CA ALA A 113 4.41 25.92 -32.52
C ALA A 113 3.24 26.44 -31.65
N LEU A 114 3.48 26.78 -30.38
CA LEU A 114 2.47 27.37 -29.49
C LEU A 114 2.17 28.84 -29.80
N TYR A 115 3.05 29.54 -30.52
CA TYR A 115 2.84 30.93 -30.97
C TYR A 115 1.92 30.96 -32.20
N LEU A 116 0.63 30.70 -31.96
CA LEU A 116 -0.38 30.55 -33.01
C LEU A 116 -0.59 31.85 -33.79
N THR A 117 -0.53 33.01 -33.13
CA THR A 117 -0.75 34.32 -33.76
C THR A 117 0.38 34.66 -34.73
N ASP A 118 1.64 34.42 -34.36
CA ASP A 118 2.81 34.70 -35.20
C ASP A 118 2.92 33.73 -36.38
N ASN A 119 2.64 32.45 -36.12
CA ASN A 119 2.63 31.42 -37.15
C ASN A 119 1.52 31.68 -38.20
N ALA A 120 0.35 32.16 -37.77
CA ALA A 120 -0.73 32.55 -38.68
C ALA A 120 -0.34 33.73 -39.59
N GLN A 121 0.56 34.61 -39.13
CA GLN A 121 1.02 35.78 -39.88
C GLN A 121 2.23 35.50 -40.79
N ASN A 122 2.74 34.26 -40.84
CA ASN A 122 3.99 33.89 -41.55
C ASN A 122 5.19 34.77 -41.17
N VAL A 123 5.18 35.33 -39.96
CA VAL A 123 6.35 35.98 -39.39
C VAL A 123 7.31 34.86 -39.00
N HIS A 124 8.61 35.01 -39.30
CA HIS A 124 9.62 34.08 -38.78
C HIS A 124 9.40 33.95 -37.27
N GLY A 125 9.19 32.72 -36.78
CA GLY A 125 8.77 32.46 -35.41
C GLY A 125 9.65 33.21 -34.40
N PRO A 126 9.08 33.56 -33.24
CA PRO A 126 9.72 34.47 -32.29
C PRO A 126 11.14 34.00 -31.94
N GLU A 127 12.10 34.93 -31.99
CA GLU A 127 13.50 34.66 -31.61
C GLU A 127 13.64 34.38 -30.11
N ASP A 128 12.66 34.84 -29.32
CA ASP A 128 12.59 34.67 -27.88
C ASP A 128 11.39 33.79 -27.50
N LEU A 129 11.69 32.55 -27.05
CA LEU A 129 10.69 31.59 -26.57
C LEU A 129 10.56 31.62 -25.03
N SER A 130 11.30 32.50 -24.36
CA SER A 130 11.47 32.47 -22.89
C SER A 130 10.17 32.64 -22.12
N GLU A 131 9.19 33.38 -22.66
CA GLU A 131 7.91 33.63 -22.00
C GLU A 131 7.08 32.34 -21.84
N VAL A 132 6.87 31.61 -22.93
CA VAL A 132 6.11 30.34 -22.89
C VAL A 132 6.87 29.24 -22.17
N GLU A 133 8.20 29.21 -22.32
CA GLU A 133 9.07 28.25 -21.63
C GLU A 133 8.97 28.44 -20.11
N SER A 134 9.14 29.66 -19.60
CA SER A 134 9.05 29.95 -18.17
C SER A 134 7.67 29.65 -17.59
N MET A 135 6.60 29.93 -18.33
CA MET A 135 5.24 29.58 -17.93
C MET A 135 5.07 28.06 -17.80
N LEU A 136 5.49 27.31 -18.83
CA LEU A 136 5.37 25.85 -18.84
C LEU A 136 6.28 25.19 -17.80
N GLU A 137 7.47 25.71 -17.54
CA GLU A 137 8.36 25.25 -16.46
C GLU A 137 7.69 25.34 -15.09
N SER A 138 6.97 26.43 -14.82
CA SER A 138 6.22 26.60 -13.56
C SER A 138 5.14 25.52 -13.41
N TYR A 139 4.36 25.27 -14.46
CA TYR A 139 3.33 24.23 -14.45
C TYR A 139 3.92 22.82 -14.39
N TYR A 140 5.05 22.57 -15.06
CA TYR A 140 5.79 21.32 -14.98
C TYR A 140 6.25 21.05 -13.54
N ALA A 141 6.83 22.04 -12.87
CA ALA A 141 7.29 21.91 -11.49
C ALA A 141 6.14 21.52 -10.53
N ILE A 142 4.98 22.16 -10.67
CA ILE A 142 3.80 21.83 -9.85
C ILE A 142 3.28 20.42 -10.18
N CYS A 143 3.21 20.05 -11.46
CA CYS A 143 2.77 18.70 -11.86
C CYS A 143 3.75 17.62 -11.38
N ASP A 144 5.05 17.90 -11.39
CA ASP A 144 6.08 17.00 -10.87
C ASP A 144 5.95 16.82 -9.36
N GLU A 145 5.72 17.89 -8.60
CA GLU A 145 5.45 17.82 -7.16
C GLU A 145 4.22 16.93 -6.86
N ILE A 146 3.11 17.14 -7.58
CA ILE A 146 1.90 16.30 -7.44
C ILE A 146 2.19 14.84 -7.78
N ALA A 147 2.97 14.57 -8.84
CA ALA A 147 3.33 13.21 -9.24
C ALA A 147 4.24 12.53 -8.20
N GLN A 148 5.16 13.27 -7.60
CA GLN A 148 6.02 12.78 -6.52
C GLN A 148 5.21 12.45 -5.26
N ASP A 149 4.27 13.31 -4.88
CA ASP A 149 3.37 13.06 -3.75
C ASP A 149 2.49 11.82 -3.97
N ALA A 150 1.95 11.65 -5.18
CA ALA A 150 1.21 10.45 -5.56
C ALA A 150 2.08 9.19 -5.44
N GLN A 151 3.34 9.24 -5.90
CA GLN A 151 4.28 8.13 -5.79
C GLN A 151 4.62 7.80 -4.33
N SER A 152 4.78 8.83 -3.48
CA SER A 152 4.98 8.66 -2.04
C SER A 152 3.78 7.95 -1.41
N LEU A 153 2.56 8.34 -1.77
CA LEU A 153 1.32 7.72 -1.30
C LEU A 153 1.22 6.25 -1.71
N THR A 154 1.48 5.93 -2.98
CA THR A 154 1.52 4.53 -3.48
C THR A 154 2.57 3.71 -2.72
N SER A 155 3.75 4.29 -2.44
CA SER A 155 4.82 3.61 -1.71
C SER A 155 4.44 3.33 -0.26
N MET A 156 3.80 4.29 0.42
CA MET A 156 3.26 4.10 1.77
C MET A 156 2.25 2.95 1.81
N ILE A 157 1.32 2.89 0.85
CA ILE A 157 0.33 1.79 0.76
C ILE A 157 1.02 0.44 0.60
N LYS A 158 2.03 0.34 -0.28
CA LYS A 158 2.80 -0.91 -0.48
C LYS A 158 3.52 -1.34 0.79
N ASN A 159 4.21 -0.40 1.46
CA ASN A 159 4.88 -0.67 2.72
C ASN A 159 3.90 -1.16 3.80
N THR A 160 2.71 -0.56 3.89
CA THR A 160 1.67 -1.02 4.82
C THR A 160 1.16 -2.41 4.47
N ASP A 161 0.97 -2.74 3.19
CA ASP A 161 0.57 -4.09 2.76
C ASP A 161 1.61 -5.15 3.16
N ASP A 162 2.89 -4.85 2.96
CA ASP A 162 4.01 -5.74 3.37
C ASP A 162 4.04 -5.95 4.89
N ILE A 163 3.80 -4.89 5.68
CA ILE A 163 3.69 -4.98 7.13
C ILE A 163 2.50 -5.85 7.55
N VAL A 164 1.32 -5.62 6.96
CA VAL A 164 0.13 -6.43 7.23
C VAL A 164 0.40 -7.90 6.91
N GLN A 165 0.97 -8.21 5.75
CA GLN A 165 1.31 -9.58 5.36
C GLN A 165 2.26 -10.22 6.39
N THR A 166 3.27 -9.48 6.83
CA THR A 166 4.22 -9.92 7.88
C THR A 166 3.51 -10.25 9.21
N ILE A 167 2.54 -9.42 9.61
CA ILE A 167 1.77 -9.64 10.84
C ILE A 167 0.87 -10.87 10.70
N LEU A 168 0.17 -11.02 9.57
CA LEU A 168 -0.70 -12.17 9.30
C LEU A 168 0.09 -13.50 9.29
N ASP A 169 1.27 -13.50 8.67
CA ASP A 169 2.16 -14.67 8.66
C ASP A 169 2.68 -15.01 10.05
N THR A 170 2.98 -14.00 10.87
CA THR A 170 3.35 -14.20 12.28
C THR A 170 2.21 -14.82 13.07
N ASN A 171 0.97 -14.41 12.81
CA ASN A 171 -0.21 -14.95 13.46
C ASN A 171 -0.46 -16.42 13.04
N ARG A 172 -0.34 -16.71 11.74
CA ARG A 172 -0.41 -18.08 11.20
C ARG A 172 0.68 -18.98 11.79
N ASN A 173 1.91 -18.48 11.89
CA ASN A 173 3.03 -19.20 12.48
C ASN A 173 2.82 -19.48 13.98
N SER A 174 2.27 -18.51 14.73
CA SER A 174 1.89 -18.70 16.13
C SER A 174 0.81 -19.77 16.30
N LEU A 175 -0.22 -19.78 15.45
CA LEU A 175 -1.28 -20.80 15.45
C LEU A 175 -0.73 -22.19 15.13
N MET A 176 0.16 -22.30 14.14
CA MET A 176 0.80 -23.57 13.81
C MET A 176 1.61 -24.12 14.99
N LEU A 177 2.38 -23.26 15.66
CA LEU A 177 3.16 -23.65 16.83
C LEU A 177 2.26 -24.07 18.00
N LEU A 178 1.14 -23.38 18.20
CA LEU A 178 0.14 -23.76 19.19
C LEU A 178 -0.50 -25.12 18.87
N HIS A 179 -0.87 -25.36 17.61
CA HIS A 179 -1.38 -26.66 17.15
C HIS A 179 -0.36 -27.79 17.38
N LEU A 180 0.92 -27.53 17.10
CA LEU A 180 2.00 -28.49 17.34
C LEU A 180 2.16 -28.83 18.83
N LYS A 181 1.97 -27.87 19.74
CA LYS A 181 1.94 -28.13 21.19
C LYS A 181 0.76 -29.00 21.60
N PHE A 182 -0.42 -28.79 21.00
CA PHE A 182 -1.58 -29.65 21.24
C PHE A 182 -1.34 -31.07 20.76
N ILE A 183 -0.82 -31.26 19.54
CA ILE A 183 -0.45 -32.58 19.04
C ILE A 183 0.55 -33.26 19.99
N SER A 184 1.58 -32.52 20.43
CA SER A 184 2.55 -33.04 21.40
C SER A 184 1.89 -33.48 22.72
N CYS A 185 0.90 -32.74 23.21
CA CYS A 185 0.16 -33.09 24.42
C CYS A 185 -0.69 -34.34 24.21
N THR A 186 -1.44 -34.41 23.10
CA THR A 186 -2.26 -35.56 22.73
C THR A 186 -1.40 -36.82 22.54
N LEU A 187 -0.21 -36.72 21.93
CA LEU A 187 0.73 -37.82 21.81
C LEU A 187 1.22 -38.30 23.17
N ALA A 188 1.59 -37.39 24.07
CA ALA A 188 2.02 -37.74 25.42
C ALA A 188 0.91 -38.46 26.21
N LEU A 189 -0.32 -37.93 26.16
CA LEU A 189 -1.48 -38.58 26.77
C LEU A 189 -1.77 -39.94 26.12
N GLY A 190 -1.69 -40.03 24.79
CA GLY A 190 -1.86 -41.29 24.05
C GLY A 190 -0.87 -42.37 24.48
N THR A 191 0.40 -42.02 24.69
CA THR A 191 1.40 -42.96 25.23
C THR A 191 1.06 -43.43 26.65
N GLY A 192 0.56 -42.55 27.51
CA GLY A 192 0.11 -42.90 28.85
C GLY A 192 -1.10 -43.81 28.86
N THR A 193 -2.10 -43.48 28.06
CA THR A 193 -3.33 -44.28 27.89
C THR A 193 -3.01 -45.64 27.30
N PHE A 194 -2.06 -45.74 26.36
CA PHE A 194 -1.62 -47.03 25.80
C PHE A 194 -1.02 -47.93 26.88
N VAL A 195 -0.10 -47.41 27.70
CA VAL A 195 0.48 -48.14 28.84
C VAL A 195 -0.62 -48.55 29.82
N ALA A 196 -1.50 -47.63 30.22
CA ALA A 196 -2.61 -47.93 31.13
C ALA A 196 -3.57 -48.98 30.56
N SER A 197 -3.86 -48.94 29.27
CA SER A 197 -4.72 -49.90 28.57
C SER A 197 -4.09 -51.28 28.55
N PHE A 198 -2.78 -51.39 28.32
CA PHE A 198 -2.06 -52.66 28.33
C PHE A 198 -2.14 -53.36 29.69
N TYR A 199 -2.01 -52.60 30.79
CA TYR A 199 -2.15 -53.13 32.16
C TYR A 199 -3.62 -53.31 32.61
N GLY A 200 -4.56 -52.60 31.99
CA GLY A 200 -6.01 -52.76 32.22
C GLY A 200 -6.61 -53.98 31.50
N MET A 201 -5.91 -54.54 30.52
CA MET A 201 -6.28 -55.81 29.92
C MET A 201 -6.02 -56.93 30.94
N ASN A 202 -7.01 -57.81 31.14
CA ASN A 202 -7.01 -58.92 32.11
C ASN A 202 -5.93 -59.98 31.81
N ILE A 203 -4.67 -59.61 32.00
CA ILE A 203 -3.50 -60.45 31.85
C ILE A 203 -3.03 -60.78 33.28
N GLN A 204 -3.06 -62.06 33.65
CA GLN A 204 -2.45 -62.55 34.89
C GLN A 204 -0.94 -62.32 34.81
N ASN A 205 -0.48 -61.18 35.34
CA ASN A 205 0.94 -60.86 35.42
C ASN A 205 1.37 -60.89 36.89
N VAL A 206 2.51 -61.53 37.17
CA VAL A 206 3.16 -61.66 38.49
C VAL A 206 3.46 -60.32 39.20
N LEU A 207 3.28 -59.19 38.52
CA LEU A 207 3.38 -57.84 39.10
C LEU A 207 2.15 -57.43 39.93
N THR A 208 0.99 -58.06 39.72
CA THR A 208 -0.28 -57.68 40.39
C THR A 208 -0.46 -58.34 41.76
N GLU A 209 0.28 -59.42 42.04
CA GLU A 209 0.30 -60.09 43.36
C GLU A 209 1.13 -59.35 44.41
N ALA A 210 1.96 -58.38 44.01
CA ALA A 210 2.76 -57.58 44.92
C ALA A 210 1.98 -56.36 45.45
N ASP A 211 2.06 -56.11 46.75
CA ASP A 211 1.39 -55.00 47.46
C ASP A 211 1.74 -53.59 46.90
N LEU A 212 2.82 -53.49 46.11
CA LEU A 212 3.29 -52.26 45.45
C LEU A 212 3.08 -52.22 43.92
N GLY A 213 2.53 -53.25 43.30
CA GLY A 213 2.42 -53.37 41.83
C GLY A 213 1.63 -52.22 41.18
N PHE A 214 0.53 -51.82 41.81
CA PHE A 214 -0.29 -50.70 41.36
C PHE A 214 0.46 -49.35 41.37
N VAL A 215 1.27 -49.12 42.41
CA VAL A 215 2.08 -47.90 42.56
C VAL A 215 3.17 -47.84 41.49
N VAL A 216 3.81 -48.97 41.19
CA VAL A 216 4.86 -49.05 40.16
C VAL A 216 4.31 -48.76 38.77
N VAL A 217 3.16 -49.34 38.41
CA VAL A 217 2.55 -49.15 37.08
C VAL A 217 2.01 -47.73 36.90
N SER A 218 1.36 -47.17 37.93
CA SER A 218 0.86 -45.80 37.90
C SER A 218 2.01 -44.78 37.82
N ALA A 219 3.08 -44.96 38.60
CA ALA A 219 4.28 -44.14 38.51
C ALA A 219 4.99 -44.29 37.15
N GLY A 220 5.05 -45.51 36.61
CA GLY A 220 5.61 -45.80 35.29
C GLY A 220 4.84 -45.11 34.16
N SER A 221 3.51 -45.15 34.19
CA SER A 221 2.67 -44.45 33.20
C SER A 221 2.86 -42.93 33.27
N VAL A 222 2.87 -42.34 34.48
CA VAL A 222 3.09 -40.90 34.66
C VAL A 222 4.47 -40.47 34.17
N THR A 223 5.52 -41.27 34.42
CA THR A 223 6.87 -40.97 33.92
C THR A 223 6.99 -41.10 32.41
N CYS A 224 6.31 -42.07 31.77
CA CYS A 224 6.21 -42.16 30.31
C CYS A 224 5.51 -40.94 29.70
N ILE A 225 4.39 -40.50 30.28
CA ILE A 225 3.66 -39.30 29.84
C ILE A 225 4.56 -38.07 29.96
N ALA A 226 5.22 -37.90 31.11
CA ALA A 226 6.11 -36.77 31.35
C ALA A 226 7.31 -36.75 30.39
N GLY A 227 7.91 -37.92 30.12
CA GLY A 227 9.01 -38.07 29.17
C GLY A 227 8.61 -37.76 27.73
N ALA A 228 7.47 -38.29 27.27
CA ALA A 228 6.93 -38.02 25.95
C ALA A 228 6.54 -36.54 25.77
N GLY A 229 5.90 -35.95 26.78
CA GLY A 229 5.56 -34.52 26.81
C GLY A 229 6.79 -33.62 26.77
N TRP A 230 7.82 -33.94 27.55
CA TRP A 230 9.08 -33.20 27.56
C TRP A 230 9.80 -33.28 26.21
N PHE A 231 9.87 -34.48 25.62
CA PHE A 231 10.48 -34.68 24.31
C PHE A 231 9.76 -33.89 23.21
N GLY A 232 8.42 -33.95 23.20
CA GLY A 232 7.60 -33.20 22.26
C GLY A 232 7.77 -31.67 22.42
N LEU A 233 7.74 -31.15 23.65
CA LEU A 233 7.98 -29.73 23.92
C LEU A 233 9.40 -29.27 23.52
N ARG A 234 10.41 -30.13 23.70
CA ARG A 234 11.80 -29.85 23.29
C ARG A 234 11.92 -29.70 21.77
N ILE A 235 11.25 -30.56 21.01
CA ILE A 235 11.18 -30.44 19.54
C ILE A 235 10.56 -29.10 19.12
N VAL A 236 9.43 -28.72 19.74
CA VAL A 236 8.79 -27.42 19.47
C VAL A 236 9.73 -26.25 19.79
N GLY A 237 10.45 -26.32 20.91
CA GLY A 237 11.41 -25.29 21.32
C GLY A 237 12.57 -25.11 20.35
N ASN A 238 13.06 -26.20 19.75
CA ASN A 238 14.12 -26.17 18.75
C ASN A 238 13.62 -25.57 17.43
N LEU A 239 12.40 -25.95 16.99
CA LEU A 239 11.77 -25.37 15.79
C LEU A 239 11.56 -23.86 15.94
N LYS A 240 11.09 -23.40 17.10
CA LYS A 240 10.95 -21.96 17.40
C LYS A 240 12.27 -21.21 17.25
N ARG A 241 13.38 -21.80 17.71
CA ARG A 241 14.73 -21.22 17.59
C ARG A 241 15.20 -21.14 16.14
N VAL A 242 14.92 -22.16 15.33
CA VAL A 242 15.30 -22.17 13.90
C VAL A 242 14.51 -21.13 13.12
N THR A 243 13.20 -21.00 13.34
CA THR A 243 12.37 -19.99 12.67
C THR A 243 12.78 -18.56 13.04
N MET A 244 13.14 -18.31 14.30
CA MET A 244 13.65 -16.99 14.73
C MET A 244 15.01 -16.64 14.12
N LYS A 245 15.92 -17.62 13.97
CA LYS A 245 17.20 -17.38 13.29
C LYS A 245 17.01 -17.03 11.82
N ARG A 246 16.03 -17.64 11.15
CA ARG A 246 15.69 -17.36 9.75
C ARG A 246 15.11 -15.95 9.56
N ASN A 247 14.26 -15.48 10.47
CA ASN A 247 13.67 -14.13 10.39
C ASN A 247 14.71 -13.02 10.59
N LYS A 248 15.74 -13.25 11.42
CA LYS A 248 16.83 -12.29 11.62
C LYS A 248 17.78 -12.16 10.42
N GLY A 249 17.85 -13.17 9.56
CA GLY A 249 18.67 -13.13 8.35
C GLY A 249 18.00 -12.40 7.16
N PHE A 250 16.73 -12.01 7.28
CA PHE A 250 15.99 -11.26 6.25
C PHE A 250 15.92 -9.75 6.55
N LEU A 251 16.31 -9.35 7.78
CA LEU A 251 16.31 -7.96 8.28
C LEU A 251 17.73 -7.36 8.35
N GLY A 252 18.73 -8.05 7.77
CA GLY A 252 20.13 -7.62 7.72
C GLY A 252 20.64 -7.60 6.29
#